data_AF-A0A6J4KQU6-F1
#
_entry.id   AF-A0A6J4KQU6-F1
#
_cell.length_a   1.000
_cell.length_b   1.000
_cell.length_c   1.000
_cell.angle_alpha   90.00
_cell.angle_beta   90.00
_cell.angle_gamma   90.00
#
_symmetry.space_group_name_H-M   'P 1'
#
loop_
_entity.id
_entity.type
_entity.pdbx_description
1 polymer ?
#
loop_
_entity_poly.entity_id
_entity_poly.type
_entity_poly.pdbx_seq_one_letter_code
_entity_poly.pdbx_strand_id
1 'polypeptide(L)'
;MLKTALLATFTVAALAACSSAGPHNDAAHRAPAVLPRVAVTAPSVSSVPLDTPSPLLVALRSAAPDADAGVIALALEARECAVRNGRRVGNKLAVIDYSRPSTQKRLWVFDVERTKLLYHEHVAHGRGSGENYARAFSNRDGSHQTSLGLYTTAETYDGGNGYSMRMDGLDAGINDAARDRLIVMHGAPYVDPAQAQRQGRLG
;
A
#
# COMPACT_ATOMS: atom_id res chain seq x y z
N MET A 1 2.23 -33.73 -30.50
CA MET A 1 2.06 -34.82 -29.53
C MET A 1 1.17 -34.30 -28.39
N LEU A 2 0.06 -35.01 -28.10
CA LEU A 2 -0.92 -34.92 -26.99
C LEU A 2 -1.40 -33.52 -26.51
N LYS A 3 -2.66 -33.07 -26.69
CA LYS A 3 -4.00 -33.53 -26.22
C LYS A 3 -4.25 -33.51 -24.69
N THR A 4 -4.99 -32.47 -24.27
CA THR A 4 -6.17 -32.43 -23.36
C THR A 4 -6.06 -32.41 -21.82
N ALA A 5 -6.86 -31.47 -21.25
CA ALA A 5 -7.60 -31.43 -19.97
C ALA A 5 -6.90 -31.08 -18.64
N LEU A 6 -7.31 -29.96 -18.02
CA LEU A 6 -8.02 -29.99 -16.74
C LEU A 6 -8.91 -28.76 -16.53
N LEU A 7 -10.16 -29.02 -16.19
CA LEU A 7 -11.18 -28.07 -15.77
C LEU A 7 -10.83 -27.58 -14.36
N ALA A 8 -10.70 -26.27 -14.14
CA ALA A 8 -10.68 -25.68 -12.80
C ALA A 8 -11.88 -24.74 -12.67
N THR A 9 -12.81 -25.13 -11.82
CA THR A 9 -13.91 -24.30 -11.33
C THR A 9 -13.33 -23.02 -10.72
N PHE A 10 -13.63 -21.86 -11.31
CA PHE A 10 -13.38 -20.58 -10.68
C PHE A 10 -14.43 -20.37 -9.58
N THR A 11 -14.08 -20.76 -8.36
CA THR A 11 -14.69 -20.14 -7.19
C THR A 11 -14.10 -18.73 -7.14
N VAL A 12 -14.84 -17.73 -7.59
CA VAL A 12 -14.51 -16.32 -7.32
C VAL A 12 -14.78 -16.12 -5.82
N ALA A 13 -13.79 -16.45 -5.00
CA ALA A 13 -13.70 -15.83 -3.69
C ALA A 13 -13.40 -14.36 -3.98
N ALA A 14 -14.41 -13.51 -3.79
CA ALA A 14 -14.22 -12.07 -3.79
C ALA A 14 -13.12 -11.76 -2.77
N LEU A 15 -11.93 -11.39 -3.26
CA LEU A 15 -10.87 -10.81 -2.44
C LEU A 15 -11.45 -9.50 -1.90
N ALA A 16 -11.85 -9.51 -0.64
CA ALA A 16 -12.19 -8.28 0.06
C ALA A 16 -10.95 -7.38 0.01
N ALA A 17 -11.09 -6.22 -0.64
CA ALA A 17 -10.01 -5.25 -0.72
C ALA A 17 -9.52 -4.91 0.70
N CYS A 18 -8.21 -5.00 0.92
CA CYS A 18 -7.61 -4.71 2.21
C CYS A 18 -7.46 -3.20 2.48
N SER A 19 -7.89 -2.37 1.53
CA SER A 19 -7.96 -0.93 1.68
C SER A 19 -9.10 -0.52 2.60
N SER A 20 -8.75 -0.01 3.78
CA SER A 20 -9.55 0.97 4.52
C SER A 20 -9.45 2.34 3.82
N ALA A 21 -9.88 2.41 2.56
CA ALA A 21 -10.03 3.69 1.88
C ALA A 21 -11.25 4.40 2.50
N GLY A 22 -11.00 5.52 3.20
CA GLY A 22 -12.05 6.43 3.62
C GLY A 22 -12.90 6.89 2.42
N PRO A 23 -14.16 7.33 2.65
CA PRO A 23 -15.11 7.57 1.57
C PRO A 23 -14.61 8.68 0.62
N HIS A 24 -14.39 8.31 -0.64
CA HIS A 24 -14.36 9.28 -1.73
C HIS A 24 -15.79 9.74 -2.01
N ASN A 25 -16.07 11.01 -1.74
CA ASN A 25 -17.35 11.66 -2.03
C ASN A 25 -17.50 11.86 -3.54
N ASP A 26 -18.17 10.92 -4.22
CA ASP A 26 -18.81 11.17 -5.51
C ASP A 26 -20.27 11.55 -5.27
N ALA A 27 -20.53 12.85 -5.12
CA ALA A 27 -21.89 13.39 -4.98
C ALA A 27 -22.52 13.58 -6.38
N ALA A 28 -23.25 12.58 -6.85
CA ALA A 28 -24.18 12.69 -7.97
C ALA A 28 -25.64 12.65 -7.49
N HIS A 29 -26.42 13.60 -7.98
CA HIS A 29 -27.85 13.83 -7.75
C HIS A 29 -28.73 12.57 -7.84
N ARG A 30 -29.56 12.35 -6.81
CA ARG A 30 -31.01 12.06 -6.92
C ARG A 30 -31.66 11.99 -5.55
N ALA A 31 -32.69 12.82 -5.33
CA ALA A 31 -33.60 12.68 -4.19
C ALA A 31 -34.57 11.50 -4.40
N PRO A 32 -34.90 10.73 -3.35
CA PRO A 32 -36.13 9.95 -3.37
C PRO A 32 -37.01 10.14 -2.13
N ALA A 33 -38.26 9.69 -2.32
CA ALA A 33 -39.45 9.91 -1.54
C ALA A 33 -39.42 9.39 -0.09
N VAL A 34 -40.24 10.03 0.74
CA VAL A 34 -40.47 9.71 2.16
C VAL A 34 -41.32 8.44 2.29
N LEU A 35 -40.84 7.45 3.03
CA LEU A 35 -41.59 6.27 3.48
C LEU A 35 -41.71 6.26 5.03
N PRO A 36 -42.74 5.61 5.60
CA PRO A 36 -43.02 5.67 7.03
C PRO A 36 -42.04 4.81 7.84
N ARG A 37 -41.73 5.29 9.05
CA ARG A 37 -40.66 4.80 9.94
C ARG A 37 -41.17 3.64 10.80
N VAL A 38 -40.77 2.41 10.48
CA VAL A 38 -40.94 1.24 11.36
C VAL A 38 -39.81 1.24 12.38
N ALA A 39 -40.15 1.17 13.67
CA ALA A 39 -39.19 1.07 14.75
C ALA A 39 -38.56 -0.33 14.78
N VAL A 40 -37.31 -0.44 14.35
CA VAL A 40 -36.49 -1.65 14.50
C VAL A 40 -35.69 -1.51 15.79
N THR A 41 -35.96 -2.38 16.77
CA THR A 41 -35.14 -2.51 17.97
C THR A 41 -33.79 -3.10 17.58
N ALA A 42 -32.73 -2.30 17.67
CA ALA A 42 -31.36 -2.74 17.40
C ALA A 42 -30.88 -3.71 18.51
N PRO A 43 -30.16 -4.79 18.17
CA PRO A 43 -29.55 -5.65 19.16
C PRO A 43 -28.40 -4.91 19.85
N SER A 44 -28.29 -5.12 21.16
CA SER A 44 -27.21 -4.60 21.99
C SER A 44 -25.87 -5.22 21.56
N VAL A 45 -25.04 -4.45 20.87
CA VAL A 45 -23.65 -4.85 20.58
C VAL A 45 -22.79 -4.62 21.82
N SER A 46 -22.23 -5.70 22.36
CA SER A 46 -21.23 -5.63 23.43
C SER A 46 -19.97 -4.93 22.92
N SER A 47 -19.62 -3.82 23.55
CA SER A 47 -18.41 -3.06 23.29
C SER A 47 -17.17 -3.84 23.76
N VAL A 48 -16.50 -4.51 22.83
CA VAL A 48 -15.12 -4.97 23.05
C VAL A 48 -14.23 -3.73 23.16
N PRO A 49 -13.34 -3.61 24.16
CA PRO A 49 -12.45 -2.45 24.26
C PRO A 49 -11.47 -2.42 23.07
N LEU A 50 -11.73 -1.54 22.11
CA LEU A 50 -10.77 -1.08 21.12
C LEU A 50 -9.96 0.01 21.83
N ASP A 51 -8.65 -0.17 22.10
CA ASP A 51 -7.71 0.98 22.22
C ASP A 51 -6.27 0.62 22.65
N THR A 52 -5.94 -0.63 22.97
CA THR A 52 -4.52 -0.96 23.24
C THR A 52 -3.80 -1.27 21.92
N PRO A 53 -2.74 -0.50 21.54
CA PRO A 53 -1.94 -0.81 20.36
C PRO A 53 -1.34 -2.22 20.48
N SER A 54 -1.28 -2.97 19.37
CA SER A 54 -0.65 -4.29 19.38
C SER A 54 0.82 -4.19 19.84
N PRO A 55 1.37 -5.19 20.55
CA PRO A 55 2.78 -5.19 20.96
C PRO A 55 3.75 -4.96 19.80
N LEU A 56 3.39 -5.48 18.61
CA LEU A 56 4.16 -5.27 17.38
C LEU A 56 4.16 -3.81 16.94
N LEU A 57 3.01 -3.13 16.97
CA LEU A 57 2.92 -1.70 16.64
C LEU A 57 3.77 -0.87 17.61
N VAL A 58 3.72 -1.16 18.91
CA VAL A 58 4.57 -0.49 19.91
C VAL A 58 6.06 -0.69 19.60
N ALA A 59 6.47 -1.91 19.30
CA ALA A 59 7.86 -2.23 18.99
C ALA A 59 8.37 -1.53 17.72
N LEU A 60 7.58 -1.54 16.63
CA LEU A 60 7.98 -0.87 15.38
C LEU A 60 8.03 0.65 15.52
N ARG A 61 7.10 1.25 16.27
CA ARG A 61 7.15 2.69 16.61
C ARG A 61 8.41 3.05 17.39
N SER A 62 8.81 2.20 18.34
CA SER A 62 10.05 2.42 19.08
C SER A 62 11.30 2.25 18.19
N ALA A 63 11.26 1.35 17.21
CA ALA A 63 12.37 1.12 16.28
C ALA A 63 12.52 2.22 15.21
N ALA A 64 11.44 2.94 14.91
CA ALA A 64 11.42 4.04 13.94
C ALA A 64 10.69 5.28 14.51
N PRO A 65 11.30 6.00 15.46
CA PRO A 65 10.66 7.16 16.11
C PRO A 65 10.33 8.29 15.13
N ASP A 66 11.04 8.37 14.00
CA ASP A 66 10.81 9.36 12.95
C ASP A 66 9.68 9.00 12.00
N ALA A 67 9.11 7.79 12.06
CA ALA A 67 7.99 7.36 11.24
C ALA A 67 6.66 7.76 11.88
N ASP A 68 5.67 8.11 11.06
CA ASP A 68 4.33 8.39 11.58
C ASP A 68 3.68 7.11 12.13
N ALA A 69 3.15 7.21 13.35
CA ALA A 69 2.57 6.06 14.05
C ALA A 69 1.32 5.52 13.36
N GLY A 70 0.50 6.41 12.77
CA GLY A 70 -0.69 6.03 12.02
C GLY A 70 -0.33 5.31 10.72
N VAL A 71 0.75 5.74 10.05
CA VAL A 71 1.26 5.08 8.84
C VAL A 71 1.79 3.67 9.15
N ILE A 72 2.52 3.48 10.27
CA ILE A 72 2.93 2.14 10.71
C ILE A 72 1.71 1.27 11.02
N ALA A 73 0.73 1.81 11.75
CA ALA A 73 -0.49 1.08 12.10
C ALA A 73 -1.26 0.64 10.84
N LEU A 74 -1.43 1.54 9.86
CA LEU A 74 -2.07 1.26 8.59
C LEU A 74 -1.33 0.15 7.80
N ALA A 75 0.00 0.18 7.78
CA ALA A 75 0.80 -0.84 7.11
C ALA A 75 0.66 -2.22 7.77
N LEU A 76 0.60 -2.27 9.11
CA LEU A 76 0.37 -3.51 9.85
C LEU A 76 -1.04 -4.05 9.64
N GLU A 77 -2.06 -3.18 9.66
CA GLU A 77 -3.45 -3.55 9.38
C GLU A 77 -3.60 -4.15 7.98
N ALA A 78 -3.02 -3.50 6.97
CA ALA A 78 -3.03 -3.99 5.60
C ALA A 78 -2.34 -5.37 5.48
N ARG A 79 -1.18 -5.53 6.14
CA ARG A 79 -0.47 -6.82 6.18
C ARG A 79 -1.31 -7.92 6.84
N GLU A 80 -1.94 -7.64 7.98
CA GLU A 80 -2.80 -8.59 8.68
C GLU A 80 -4.03 -8.97 7.84
N CYS A 81 -4.63 -7.99 7.15
CA CYS A 81 -5.72 -8.26 6.22
C CYS A 81 -5.28 -9.22 5.10
N ALA A 82 -4.11 -9.02 4.50
CA ALA A 82 -3.60 -9.92 3.48
C ALA A 82 -3.40 -11.34 4.02
N VAL A 83 -2.88 -11.50 5.24
CA VAL A 83 -2.76 -12.81 5.91
C VAL A 83 -4.12 -13.46 6.13
N ARG A 84 -5.10 -12.71 6.65
CA ARG A 84 -6.48 -13.21 6.85
C ARG A 84 -7.13 -13.67 5.55
N ASN A 85 -6.79 -13.04 4.43
CA ASN A 85 -7.25 -13.41 3.09
C ASN A 85 -6.37 -14.49 2.41
N GLY A 86 -5.54 -15.22 3.19
CA GLY A 86 -4.77 -16.36 2.70
C GLY A 86 -3.52 -15.99 1.92
N ARG A 87 -3.11 -14.72 1.89
CA ARG A 87 -1.87 -14.30 1.23
C ARG A 87 -0.68 -14.63 2.12
N ARG A 88 0.34 -15.27 1.54
CA ARG A 88 1.63 -15.46 2.21
C ARG A 88 2.36 -14.12 2.22
N VAL A 89 2.72 -13.65 3.41
CA VAL A 89 3.51 -12.42 3.60
C VAL A 89 4.87 -12.78 4.18
N GLY A 90 5.91 -12.06 3.76
CA GLY A 90 7.25 -12.22 4.32
C GLY A 90 7.40 -11.57 5.70
N ASN A 91 8.60 -11.72 6.26
CA ASN A 91 8.97 -11.08 7.53
C ASN A 91 9.47 -9.65 7.33
N LYS A 92 9.73 -9.22 6.09
CA LYS A 92 10.07 -7.83 5.77
C LYS A 92 8.82 -7.03 5.47
N LEU A 93 8.71 -5.84 6.04
CA LEU A 93 7.65 -4.86 5.76
C LEU A 93 8.30 -3.56 5.30
N ALA A 94 8.07 -3.17 4.05
CA ALA A 94 8.44 -1.86 3.54
C ALA A 94 7.25 -0.91 3.64
N VAL A 95 7.49 0.30 4.13
CA VAL A 95 6.48 1.35 4.33
C VAL A 95 6.99 2.62 3.69
N ILE A 96 6.21 3.20 2.77
CA ILE A 96 6.51 4.49 2.15
C ILE A 96 5.46 5.51 2.56
N ASP A 97 5.90 6.61 3.18
CA ASP A 97 5.04 7.73 3.57
C ASP A 97 5.10 8.85 2.52
N TYR A 98 4.17 8.82 1.57
CA TYR A 98 4.10 9.83 0.51
C TYR A 98 3.55 11.20 0.97
N SER A 99 3.12 11.35 2.24
CA SER A 99 2.80 12.67 2.81
C SER A 99 4.04 13.55 2.97
N ARG A 100 5.23 12.93 3.02
CA ARG A 100 6.52 13.60 3.12
C ARG A 100 7.07 14.00 1.76
N PRO A 101 7.84 15.10 1.66
CA PRO A 101 8.52 15.47 0.44
C PRO A 101 9.55 14.41 0.02
N SER A 102 9.77 14.28 -1.29
CA SER A 102 10.75 13.39 -1.91
C SER A 102 12.18 13.64 -1.44
N THR A 103 12.49 14.85 -0.99
CA THR A 103 13.81 15.21 -0.43
C THR A 103 14.07 14.68 0.97
N GLN A 104 13.07 14.11 1.64
CA GLN A 104 13.20 13.46 2.95
C GLN A 104 13.23 11.94 2.83
N LYS A 105 13.91 11.30 3.78
CA LYS A 105 13.80 9.85 3.96
C LYS A 105 12.37 9.50 4.36
N ARG A 106 11.71 8.70 3.54
CA ARG A 106 10.29 8.37 3.67
C ARG A 106 9.97 6.92 3.29
N LEU A 107 11.00 6.09 3.13
CA LEU A 107 10.91 4.64 3.07
C LEU A 107 11.50 4.06 4.35
N TRP A 108 10.74 3.21 5.04
CA TRP A 108 11.23 2.38 6.14
C TRP A 108 11.08 0.91 5.75
N VAL A 109 12.09 0.10 6.05
CA VAL A 109 12.03 -1.35 5.87
C VAL A 109 12.28 -1.99 7.22
N PHE A 110 11.29 -2.74 7.71
CA PHE A 110 11.33 -3.44 8.98
C PHE A 110 11.55 -4.93 8.77
N ASP A 111 12.29 -5.55 9.68
CA ASP A 111 12.16 -6.97 10.01
C ASP A 111 11.09 -7.09 11.11
N VAL A 112 9.92 -7.59 10.74
CA VAL A 112 8.74 -7.70 11.60
C VAL A 112 8.92 -8.78 12.65
N GLU A 113 9.63 -9.86 12.34
CA GLU A 113 9.89 -10.97 13.27
C GLU A 113 10.88 -10.55 14.36
N ARG A 114 11.93 -9.83 13.97
CA ARG A 114 12.94 -9.31 14.91
C ARG A 114 12.62 -7.92 15.46
N THR A 115 11.47 -7.37 15.07
CA THR A 115 11.02 -6.02 15.43
C THR A 115 12.12 -4.96 15.25
N LYS A 116 12.82 -5.00 14.11
CA LYS A 116 14.01 -4.17 13.85
C LYS A 116 13.82 -3.32 12.61
N LEU A 117 14.21 -2.04 12.68
CA LEU A 117 14.39 -1.20 11.50
C LEU A 117 15.67 -1.63 10.76
N LEU A 118 15.53 -2.04 9.50
CA LEU A 118 16.64 -2.43 8.63
C LEU A 118 17.16 -1.24 7.83
N TYR A 119 16.25 -0.46 7.24
CA TYR A 119 16.59 0.66 6.35
C TYR A 119 15.64 1.84 6.56
N HIS A 120 16.18 3.05 6.46
CA HIS A 120 15.44 4.31 6.42
C HIS A 120 16.04 5.18 5.31
N GLU A 121 15.33 5.30 4.20
CA GLU A 121 15.91 5.75 2.92
C GLU A 121 15.04 6.77 2.19
N HIS A 122 15.66 7.45 1.22
CA HIS A 122 14.98 8.25 0.21
C HIS A 122 14.29 7.35 -0.82
N VAL A 123 13.15 7.82 -1.34
CA VAL A 123 12.45 7.14 -2.42
C VAL A 123 11.72 8.16 -3.30
N ALA A 124 11.89 8.03 -4.61
CA ALA A 124 11.16 8.82 -5.60
C ALA A 124 9.73 8.32 -5.81
N HIS A 125 8.93 9.08 -6.53
CA HIS A 125 7.56 8.75 -6.91
C HIS A 125 7.41 8.85 -8.43
N GLY A 126 6.29 8.37 -8.97
CA GLY A 126 6.04 8.51 -10.40
C GLY A 126 5.96 9.98 -10.82
N ARG A 127 6.58 10.34 -11.95
CA ARG A 127 6.64 11.72 -12.48
C ARG A 127 5.29 12.41 -12.64
N GLY A 128 4.21 11.64 -12.83
CA GLY A 128 2.85 12.17 -12.93
C GLY A 128 2.21 12.50 -11.58
N SER A 129 2.89 12.22 -10.46
CA SER A 129 2.32 12.34 -9.12
C SER A 129 2.55 13.71 -8.50
N GLY A 130 3.43 14.53 -9.06
CA GLY A 130 3.76 15.88 -8.56
C GLY A 130 5.27 16.14 -8.53
N GLU A 131 5.64 17.32 -8.03
CA GLU A 131 7.03 17.79 -7.90
C GLU A 131 7.69 17.21 -6.62
N ASN A 132 8.11 18.05 -5.66
CA ASN A 132 8.68 17.55 -4.42
C ASN A 132 7.69 16.72 -3.58
N TYR A 133 6.38 16.96 -3.72
CA TYR A 133 5.34 16.21 -3.03
C TYR A 133 4.55 15.37 -4.03
N ALA A 134 4.22 14.13 -3.63
CA ALA A 134 3.27 13.30 -4.37
C ALA A 134 1.85 13.72 -3.98
N ARG A 135 1.14 14.34 -4.91
CA ARG A 135 -0.22 14.90 -4.74
C ARG A 135 -1.28 14.17 -5.56
N ALA A 136 -0.88 13.36 -6.52
CA ALA A 136 -1.79 12.63 -7.38
C ALA A 136 -1.35 11.17 -7.53
N PHE A 137 -2.31 10.25 -7.47
CA PHE A 137 -2.09 8.82 -7.51
C PHE A 137 -3.08 8.20 -8.48
N SER A 138 -2.69 7.12 -9.15
CA SER A 138 -3.59 6.45 -10.09
C SER A 138 -3.19 5.01 -10.32
N ASN A 139 -4.20 4.18 -10.52
CA ASN A 139 -4.09 2.80 -10.98
C ASN A 139 -4.15 2.68 -12.52
N ARG A 140 -4.28 3.79 -13.26
CA ARG A 140 -4.43 3.77 -14.72
C ARG A 140 -3.08 3.61 -15.41
N ASP A 141 -3.02 2.73 -16.39
CA ASP A 141 -1.84 2.60 -17.26
C ASP A 141 -1.54 3.91 -18.00
N GLY A 142 -0.25 4.18 -18.25
CA GLY A 142 0.21 5.43 -18.86
C GLY A 142 0.04 6.70 -18.01
N SER A 143 -0.53 6.64 -16.81
CA SER A 143 -0.63 7.81 -15.91
C SER A 143 0.74 8.31 -15.41
N HIS A 144 1.74 7.42 -15.39
CA HIS A 144 3.05 7.64 -14.77
C HIS A 144 2.98 8.11 -13.31
N GLN A 145 1.85 7.85 -12.65
CA GLN A 145 1.60 8.15 -11.25
C GLN A 145 1.92 6.94 -10.38
N THR A 146 2.36 7.19 -9.16
CA THR A 146 2.40 6.18 -8.12
C THR A 146 0.97 5.62 -7.89
N SER A 147 0.84 4.31 -7.75
CA SER A 147 -0.36 3.69 -7.17
C SER A 147 -0.15 3.48 -5.67
N LEU A 148 -1.09 3.94 -4.85
CA LEU A 148 -1.08 3.67 -3.41
C LEU A 148 -1.56 2.24 -3.10
N GLY A 149 -1.52 1.84 -1.83
CA GLY A 149 -2.05 0.57 -1.36
C GLY A 149 -0.98 -0.47 -1.07
N LEU A 150 -1.43 -1.68 -0.70
CA LEU A 150 -0.60 -2.79 -0.31
C LEU A 150 -0.04 -3.51 -1.54
N TYR A 151 1.24 -3.85 -1.47
CA TYR A 151 1.93 -4.64 -2.50
C TYR A 151 2.56 -5.88 -1.89
N THR A 152 2.78 -6.89 -2.73
CA THR A 152 3.77 -7.94 -2.47
C THR A 152 4.88 -7.86 -3.50
N THR A 153 6.12 -8.05 -3.05
CA THR A 153 7.28 -8.20 -3.93
C THR A 153 7.26 -9.59 -4.57
N ALA A 154 7.38 -9.64 -5.88
CA ALA A 154 7.41 -10.87 -6.64
C ALA A 154 8.84 -11.20 -7.08
N GLU A 155 9.02 -11.68 -8.31
CA GLU A 155 10.32 -12.07 -8.82
C GLU A 155 11.28 -10.89 -9.01
N THR A 156 12.57 -11.21 -8.87
CA THR A 156 13.68 -10.28 -9.03
C THR A 156 14.27 -10.44 -10.44
N TYR A 157 14.87 -9.37 -10.96
CA TYR A 157 15.61 -9.42 -12.22
C TYR A 157 16.66 -8.31 -12.27
N ASP A 158 17.68 -8.50 -13.10
CA ASP A 158 18.67 -7.48 -13.41
C ASP A 158 18.33 -6.81 -14.74
N GLY A 159 18.07 -5.50 -14.70
CA GLY A 159 17.72 -4.69 -15.88
C GLY A 159 18.57 -3.43 -16.02
N GLY A 160 18.09 -2.46 -16.80
CA GLY A 160 18.80 -1.20 -17.02
C GLY A 160 19.05 -0.37 -15.74
N ASN A 161 18.26 -0.59 -14.69
CA ASN A 161 18.42 0.03 -13.38
C ASN A 161 19.12 -0.91 -12.36
N GLY A 162 19.75 -2.00 -12.84
CA GLY A 162 20.31 -3.05 -12.00
C GLY A 162 19.23 -3.93 -11.35
N TYR A 163 19.55 -4.44 -10.16
CA TYR A 163 18.66 -5.31 -9.39
C TYR A 163 17.30 -4.65 -9.14
N SER A 164 16.24 -5.31 -9.61
CA SER A 164 14.87 -4.83 -9.60
C SER A 164 13.93 -5.92 -9.10
N MET A 165 12.84 -5.52 -8.46
CA MET A 165 11.79 -6.42 -7.96
C MET A 165 10.44 -6.02 -8.55
N ARG A 166 9.73 -6.96 -9.17
CA ARG A 166 8.36 -6.70 -9.62
C ARG A 166 7.40 -6.60 -8.44
N MET A 167 6.37 -5.77 -8.60
CA MET A 167 5.38 -5.51 -7.55
C MET A 167 4.00 -5.98 -8.02
N ASP A 168 3.33 -6.79 -7.19
CA ASP A 168 1.92 -7.13 -7.36
C ASP A 168 1.10 -6.30 -6.38
N GLY A 169 0.15 -5.50 -6.87
CA GLY A 169 -0.79 -4.79 -6.04
C GLY A 169 -1.90 -5.72 -5.54
N LEU A 170 -2.29 -5.56 -4.28
CA LEU A 170 -3.25 -6.42 -3.58
C LEU A 170 -4.59 -5.73 -3.30
N ASP A 171 -4.72 -4.45 -3.63
CA ASP A 171 -5.92 -3.66 -3.41
C ASP A 171 -6.69 -3.46 -4.73
N ALA A 172 -7.81 -4.17 -4.85
CA ALA A 172 -8.69 -4.13 -6.01
C ALA A 172 -9.15 -2.70 -6.32
N GLY A 173 -9.02 -2.29 -7.59
CA GLY A 173 -9.32 -0.94 -8.08
C GLY A 173 -8.29 0.14 -7.71
N ILE A 174 -7.38 -0.11 -6.75
CA ILE A 174 -6.41 0.88 -6.25
C ILE A 174 -5.00 0.64 -6.79
N ASN A 175 -4.54 -0.60 -6.81
CA ASN A 175 -3.22 -0.97 -7.35
C ASN A 175 -3.17 -2.34 -8.02
N ASP A 176 -4.30 -3.02 -8.21
CA ASP A 176 -4.38 -4.33 -8.87
C ASP A 176 -3.81 -4.35 -10.31
N ALA A 177 -3.68 -3.20 -10.98
CA ALA A 177 -3.03 -3.09 -12.29
C ALA A 177 -1.50 -2.92 -12.20
N ALA A 178 -0.89 -2.95 -11.01
CA ALA A 178 0.54 -2.69 -10.82
C ALA A 178 1.46 -3.57 -11.67
N ARG A 179 1.11 -4.87 -11.79
CA ARG A 179 1.88 -5.82 -12.59
C ARG A 179 1.88 -5.45 -14.07
N ASP A 180 0.71 -5.18 -14.62
CA ASP A 180 0.52 -4.83 -16.03
C ASP A 180 1.14 -3.47 -16.36
N ARG A 181 1.15 -2.56 -15.38
CA ARG A 181 1.81 -1.25 -15.44
C ARG A 181 3.33 -1.31 -15.26
N LEU A 182 3.89 -2.51 -15.09
CA LEU A 182 5.32 -2.74 -14.88
C LEU A 182 5.88 -1.93 -13.69
N ILE A 183 5.11 -1.81 -12.61
CA ILE A 183 5.59 -1.18 -11.37
C ILE A 183 6.63 -2.11 -10.72
N VAL A 184 7.83 -1.58 -10.51
CA VAL A 184 8.95 -2.30 -9.91
C VAL A 184 9.64 -1.43 -8.87
N MET A 185 10.28 -2.06 -7.89
CA MET A 185 11.21 -1.40 -6.96
C MET A 185 12.65 -1.65 -7.42
N HIS A 186 13.45 -0.59 -7.55
CA HIS A 186 14.84 -0.67 -8.00
C HIS A 186 15.66 0.47 -7.40
N GLY A 187 17.00 0.33 -7.43
CA GLY A 187 17.92 1.42 -7.12
C GLY A 187 17.98 2.44 -8.27
N ALA A 188 18.18 3.71 -7.97
CA ALA A 188 18.23 4.77 -8.97
C ALA A 188 19.28 5.82 -8.62
N PRO A 189 20.28 6.08 -9.48
CA PRO A 189 21.32 7.08 -9.20
C PRO A 189 20.79 8.51 -8.99
N TYR A 190 19.60 8.82 -9.51
CA TYR A 190 18.96 10.12 -9.30
C TYR A 190 18.29 10.25 -7.93
N VAL A 191 18.10 9.16 -7.18
CA VAL A 191 17.62 9.17 -5.79
C VAL A 191 18.84 9.35 -4.88
N ASP A 192 19.34 10.58 -4.84
CA ASP A 192 20.57 10.96 -4.14
C ASP A 192 20.34 12.25 -3.33
N PRO A 193 20.65 12.29 -2.03
CA PRO A 193 20.53 13.49 -1.20
C PRO A 193 21.19 14.75 -1.81
N ALA A 194 22.29 14.60 -2.54
CA ALA A 194 22.93 15.74 -3.21
C ALA A 194 22.08 16.26 -4.38
N GLN A 195 21.36 15.39 -5.10
CA GLN A 195 20.37 15.79 -6.10
C GLN A 195 19.17 16.47 -5.44
N ALA A 196 18.69 15.95 -4.31
CA ALA A 196 17.59 16.54 -3.54
C ALA A 196 17.89 17.99 -3.16
N GLN A 197 19.12 18.29 -2.70
CA GLN A 197 19.55 19.64 -2.35
C GLN A 197 19.63 20.57 -3.56
N ARG A 198 20.09 20.09 -4.72
CA ARG A 198 20.23 20.90 -5.93
C ARG A 198 18.91 21.19 -6.63
N GLN A 199 18.03 20.19 -6.69
CA GLN A 199 16.81 20.25 -7.50
C GLN A 199 15.56 20.56 -6.67
N GLY A 200 15.64 20.43 -5.34
CA GLY A 200 14.50 20.58 -4.45
C GLY A 200 13.47 19.44 -4.54
N ARG A 201 13.76 18.38 -5.29
CA ARG A 201 12.93 17.17 -5.46
C ARG A 201 13.76 15.95 -5.88
N LEU A 202 13.21 14.75 -5.68
CA LEU A 202 13.72 13.48 -6.20
C LEU A 202 12.63 12.75 -7.00
N GLY A 203 12.94 12.37 -8.24
CA GLY A 203 12.00 11.77 -9.20
C GLY A 203 11.56 12.78 -10.24
#